data_AF-A0A537TKL5-F1
#
_entry.id   AF-A0A537TKL5-F1
#
_cell.length_a   1.000
_cell.length_b   1.000
_cell.length_c   1.000
_cell.angle_alpha   90.00
_cell.angle_beta   90.00
_cell.angle_gamma   90.00
#
_symmetry.space_group_name_H-M   'P 1'
#
loop_
_entity.id
_entity.type
_entity.pdbx_description
1 polymer ?
#
loop_
_entity_poly.entity_id
_entity_poly.type
_entity_poly.pdbx_seq_one_letter_code
_entity_poly.pdbx_strand_id
1 'polypeptide(L)'
;MANINRVVLVGNLTKDPELRHTPNGTAVCKLRIAVNTRQKDAQGNWGDKPNYFDVTVWGNQGESCAQYLSKGRPVGVDGRLDWREWEAQDGSKRQAVEIIADTVQFLGSREGSGAGGDAERQFVPAAATAGNEDFTSASADDDIPF
;
A
#
# COMPACT_ATOMS: atom_id res chain seq x y z
N MET A 1 22.32 -10.81 -25.79
CA MET A 1 20.91 -11.23 -25.72
C MET A 1 20.24 -10.45 -24.62
N ALA A 2 19.01 -9.96 -24.82
CA ALA A 2 18.25 -9.27 -23.79
C ALA A 2 17.44 -10.31 -22.98
N ASN A 3 17.77 -10.46 -21.70
CA ASN A 3 17.00 -11.28 -20.77
C ASN A 3 16.15 -10.34 -19.90
N ILE A 4 14.87 -10.67 -19.71
CA ILE A 4 13.93 -9.86 -18.93
C ILE A 4 13.60 -10.59 -17.64
N ASN A 5 13.91 -9.97 -16.51
CA ASN A 5 13.47 -10.38 -15.18
C ASN A 5 13.01 -9.12 -14.43
N ARG A 6 11.70 -8.93 -14.36
CA ARG A 6 11.07 -7.81 -13.68
C ARG A 6 9.79 -8.29 -12.99
N VAL A 7 9.58 -7.82 -11.77
CA VAL A 7 8.41 -8.06 -10.96
C VAL A 7 7.86 -6.73 -10.51
N VAL A 8 6.59 -6.47 -10.80
CA VAL A 8 5.88 -5.29 -10.33
C VAL A 8 4.65 -5.75 -9.56
N LEU A 9 4.56 -5.40 -8.28
CA LEU A 9 3.48 -5.82 -7.39
C LEU A 9 2.94 -4.63 -6.61
N VAL A 10 1.64 -4.66 -6.34
CA VAL A 10 1.00 -3.77 -5.37
C VAL A 10 0.23 -4.64 -4.39
N GLY A 11 0.45 -4.41 -3.10
CA GLY A 11 -0.17 -5.20 -2.05
C GLY A 11 0.03 -4.59 -0.68
N ASN A 12 -0.27 -5.36 0.37
CA ASN A 12 -0.19 -4.91 1.76
C ASN A 12 0.83 -5.73 2.54
N LEU A 13 1.54 -5.08 3.47
CA LEU A 13 2.42 -5.79 4.41
C LEU A 13 1.60 -6.71 5.32
N THR A 14 2.01 -7.97 5.44
CA THR A 14 1.32 -8.93 6.33
C THR A 14 1.88 -8.95 7.75
N LYS A 15 3.08 -8.41 7.92
CA LYS A 15 3.82 -8.26 9.18
C LYS A 15 4.70 -7.02 9.10
N ASP A 16 5.21 -6.58 10.25
CA ASP A 16 6.12 -5.45 10.31
C ASP A 16 7.44 -5.75 9.57
N PRO A 17 8.10 -4.73 9.00
CA PRO A 17 9.40 -4.88 8.34
C PRO A 17 10.48 -5.40 9.28
N GLU A 18 11.27 -6.38 8.83
CA GLU A 18 12.39 -6.92 9.59
C GLU A 18 13.71 -6.34 9.05
N LEU A 19 14.30 -5.38 9.77
CA LEU A 19 15.60 -4.79 9.43
C LEU A 19 16.76 -5.59 10.04
N ARG A 20 17.77 -5.88 9.22
CA ARG A 20 19.02 -6.49 9.64
C ARG A 20 20.19 -5.83 8.92
N HIS A 21 21.36 -5.78 9.54
CA HIS A 21 22.60 -5.39 8.88
C HIS A 21 23.44 -6.62 8.53
N THR A 22 24.05 -6.61 7.34
CA THR A 22 25.06 -7.60 6.98
C THR A 22 26.36 -7.35 7.75
N PRO A 23 27.29 -8.31 7.82
CA PRO A 23 28.63 -8.09 8.39
C PRO A 23 29.38 -6.92 7.74
N ASN A 24 29.06 -6.59 6.49
CA ASN A 24 29.64 -5.48 5.74
C ASN A 24 28.95 -4.12 6.02
N GLY A 25 28.01 -4.08 6.97
CA GLY A 25 27.26 -2.87 7.36
C GLY A 25 26.04 -2.54 6.48
N THR A 26 25.86 -3.21 5.34
CA THR A 26 24.71 -2.96 4.45
C THR A 26 23.40 -3.33 5.12
N ALA A 27 22.45 -2.40 5.16
CA ALA A 27 21.09 -2.63 5.62
C ALA A 27 20.32 -3.57 4.67
N VAL A 28 19.56 -4.48 5.25
CA VAL A 28 18.70 -5.46 4.56
C VAL A 28 17.36 -5.49 5.29
N CYS A 29 16.31 -5.08 4.60
CA CYS A 29 14.95 -5.11 5.13
C CYS A 29 14.15 -6.21 4.44
N LYS A 30 13.59 -7.12 5.23
CA LYS A 30 12.69 -8.17 4.75
C LYS A 30 11.25 -7.75 4.97
N LEU A 31 10.47 -7.82 3.90
CA LEU A 31 9.04 -7.54 3.87
C LEU A 31 8.30 -8.81 3.47
N ARG A 32 7.07 -8.96 3.94
CA ARG A 32 6.13 -9.93 3.39
C ARG A 32 4.87 -9.22 2.93
N ILE A 33 4.55 -9.39 1.65
CA ILE A 33 3.46 -8.68 0.99
C ILE A 33 2.40 -9.69 0.57
N ALA A 34 1.14 -9.37 0.86
CA ALA A 34 -0.02 -10.07 0.31
C ALA A 34 -0.51 -9.34 -0.95
N VAL A 35 -0.67 -10.09 -2.04
CA VAL A 35 -1.24 -9.63 -3.30
C VAL A 35 -2.42 -10.54 -3.64
N ASN A 36 -3.62 -9.95 -3.74
CA ASN A 36 -4.82 -10.71 -4.04
C ASN A 36 -4.96 -10.90 -5.55
N THR A 37 -5.32 -12.11 -5.96
CA THR A 37 -5.70 -12.43 -7.33
C THR A 37 -7.14 -12.93 -7.34
N ARG A 38 -7.98 -12.31 -8.16
CA ARG A 38 -9.37 -12.74 -8.33
C ARG A 38 -9.41 -14.07 -9.10
N GLN A 39 -10.00 -15.09 -8.52
CA GLN A 39 -10.11 -16.44 -9.11
C GLN A 39 -11.56 -16.93 -9.05
N LYS A 40 -11.95 -17.76 -10.02
CA LYS A 40 -13.25 -18.45 -10.02
C LYS A 40 -13.09 -19.83 -9.37
N ASP A 41 -13.97 -20.17 -8.42
CA ASP A 41 -14.01 -21.50 -7.80
C ASP A 41 -14.65 -22.55 -8.73
N ALA A 42 -14.67 -23.82 -8.31
CA ALA A 42 -15.23 -24.92 -9.10
C ALA A 42 -16.77 -24.82 -9.28
N GLN A 43 -17.44 -24.08 -8.39
CA GLN A 43 -18.87 -23.83 -8.35
C GLN A 43 -19.28 -22.61 -9.18
N GLY A 44 -18.28 -21.85 -9.65
CA GLY A 44 -18.44 -20.71 -10.53
C GLY A 44 -18.55 -19.35 -9.84
N ASN A 45 -18.28 -19.26 -8.54
CA ASN A 45 -18.24 -18.01 -7.80
C ASN A 45 -16.88 -17.34 -7.91
N TRP A 46 -16.86 -16.01 -7.90
CA TRP A 46 -15.62 -15.23 -7.82
C TRP A 46 -15.18 -15.09 -6.36
N GLY A 47 -13.92 -15.38 -6.09
CA GLY A 47 -13.28 -15.14 -4.79
C GLY A 47 -11.89 -14.56 -4.94
N ASP A 48 -11.35 -14.05 -3.84
CA ASP A 48 -9.98 -13.55 -3.78
C ASP A 48 -9.05 -14.64 -3.23
N LYS A 49 -7.97 -14.90 -3.97
CA LYS A 49 -6.88 -15.77 -3.52
C LYS A 49 -5.68 -14.89 -3.11
N PRO A 50 -5.33 -14.82 -1.81
CA PRO A 50 -4.16 -14.09 -1.37
C PRO A 50 -2.89 -14.88 -1.72
N ASN A 51 -1.96 -14.24 -2.43
CA ASN A 51 -0.61 -14.75 -2.65
C ASN A 51 0.36 -13.97 -1.76
N TYR A 52 1.29 -14.69 -1.14
CA TYR A 52 2.26 -14.11 -0.22
C TYR A 52 3.65 -14.16 -0.84
N PHE A 53 4.30 -13.01 -0.88
CA PHE A 53 5.63 -12.88 -1.45
C PHE A 53 6.60 -12.31 -0.41
N ASP A 54 7.77 -12.93 -0.32
CA ASP A 54 8.89 -12.42 0.44
C ASP A 54 9.69 -11.45 -0.44
N VAL A 55 9.91 -10.24 0.08
CA VAL A 55 10.61 -9.17 -0.62
C VAL A 55 11.80 -8.71 0.23
N THR A 56 12.98 -8.69 -0.37
CA THR A 56 14.21 -8.20 0.24
C THR A 56 14.58 -6.85 -0.37
N VAL A 57 14.74 -5.84 0.48
CA VAL A 57 15.11 -4.47 0.11
C VAL A 57 16.48 -4.14 0.72
N TRP A 58 17.41 -3.65 -0.10
CA TRP A 58 18.79 -3.39 0.32
C TRP A 58 19.05 -1.88 0.54
N GLY A 59 20.06 -1.58 1.36
CA GLY A 59 20.59 -0.23 1.57
C GLY A 59 19.59 0.76 2.16
N ASN A 60 19.70 2.03 1.77
CA ASN A 60 18.92 3.15 2.33
C ASN A 60 17.40 2.96 2.17
N GLN A 61 16.97 2.31 1.09
CA GLN A 61 15.56 2.02 0.88
C GLN A 61 15.04 0.98 1.88
N GLY A 62 15.88 0.02 2.27
CA GLY A 62 15.57 -0.92 3.34
C GLY A 62 15.41 -0.24 4.69
N GLU A 63 16.30 0.71 5.02
CA GLU A 63 16.18 1.53 6.24
C GLU A 63 14.88 2.35 6.24
N SER A 64 14.56 2.97 5.10
CA SER A 64 13.31 3.72 4.92
C SER A 64 12.09 2.83 5.08
N CYS A 65 12.12 1.61 4.52
CA CYS A 65 11.04 0.65 4.69
C CYS A 65 10.83 0.32 6.18
N ALA A 66 11.90 0.07 6.93
CA ALA A 66 11.80 -0.24 8.35
C ALA A 66 11.35 0.94 9.21
N GLN A 67 11.75 2.16 8.85
CA GLN A 67 11.38 3.37 9.60
C GLN A 67 9.92 3.76 9.40
N TYR A 68 9.41 3.62 8.17
CA TYR A 68 8.10 4.15 7.83
C TYR A 68 7.04 3.06 7.72
N LEU A 69 7.34 1.87 7.19
CA LEU A 69 6.32 0.84 6.98
C LEU A 69 5.98 0.09 8.27
N SER A 70 4.74 -0.39 8.32
CA SER A 70 4.20 -1.23 9.38
C SER A 70 3.20 -2.22 8.78
N LYS A 71 2.84 -3.25 9.54
CA LYS A 71 1.83 -4.24 9.14
C LYS A 71 0.56 -3.56 8.63
N GLY A 72 0.02 -4.06 7.53
CA GLY A 72 -1.21 -3.58 6.89
C GLY A 72 -0.98 -2.45 5.89
N ARG A 73 0.16 -1.74 5.94
CA ARG A 73 0.42 -0.63 5.03
C ARG A 73 0.50 -1.10 3.57
N PRO A 74 -0.16 -0.39 2.62
CA PRO A 74 -0.07 -0.71 1.22
C PRO A 74 1.26 -0.21 0.63
N VAL A 75 1.83 -1.00 -0.27
CA VAL A 75 3.12 -0.73 -0.92
C VAL A 75 3.10 -1.19 -2.37
N GLY A 76 3.81 -0.44 -3.22
CA GLY A 76 4.19 -0.86 -4.57
C GLY A 76 5.65 -1.30 -4.59
N VAL A 77 5.95 -2.38 -5.28
CA VAL A 77 7.30 -2.93 -5.42
C VAL A 77 7.62 -3.10 -6.91
N ASP A 78 8.74 -2.54 -7.37
CA ASP A 78 9.41 -2.89 -8.62
C ASP A 78 10.74 -3.55 -8.28
N GLY A 79 11.04 -4.67 -8.93
CA GLY A 79 12.22 -5.46 -8.65
C GLY A 79 12.35 -6.64 -9.59
N ARG A 80 12.96 -7.71 -9.10
CA ARG A 80 13.23 -8.94 -9.86
C ARG A 80 13.08 -10.19 -9.00
N LEU A 81 12.84 -11.33 -9.64
CA LEU A 81 12.91 -12.63 -8.95
C LEU A 81 14.37 -13.02 -8.76
N ASP A 82 14.68 -13.51 -7.56
CA ASP A 82 15.93 -14.16 -7.22
C ASP A 82 15.64 -15.58 -6.75
N TRP A 83 16.23 -16.55 -7.43
CA TRP A 83 16.16 -17.95 -7.03
C TRP A 83 17.47 -18.30 -6.34
N ARG A 84 17.38 -18.89 -5.15
CA ARG A 84 18.53 -19.37 -4.40
C ARG A 84 18.34 -20.79 -3.91
N GLU A 85 19.39 -21.59 -4.05
CA GLU A 85 19.52 -22.94 -3.47
C GLU A 85 20.57 -22.91 -2.37
N TRP A 86 20.30 -23.60 -1.26
CA TRP A 86 21.25 -23.79 -0.17
C TRP A 86 21.06 -25.16 0.48
N GLU A 87 22.13 -25.68 1.08
CA GLU A 87 22.09 -26.90 1.88
C GLU A 87 21.70 -26.54 3.32
N ALA A 88 20.67 -27.19 3.86
CA ALA A 88 20.30 -27.05 5.25
C ALA A 88 21.21 -27.90 6.14
N GLN A 89 21.20 -27.64 7.45
CA GLN A 89 22.07 -28.33 8.43
C GLN A 89 21.84 -29.85 8.47
N ASP A 90 20.69 -30.32 8.00
CA ASP A 90 20.30 -31.72 7.86
C ASP A 90 20.83 -32.38 6.57
N GLY A 91 21.61 -31.65 5.75
CA GLY A 91 22.12 -32.10 4.45
C GLY A 91 21.09 -32.04 3.32
N SER A 92 19.87 -31.56 3.58
CA SER A 92 18.83 -31.42 2.55
C SER A 92 19.07 -30.19 1.68
N LYS A 93 18.92 -30.34 0.37
CA LYS A 93 18.90 -29.21 -0.57
C LYS A 93 17.57 -28.46 -0.46
N ARG A 94 17.63 -27.16 -0.20
CA ARG A 94 16.47 -26.28 -0.15
C ARG A 94 16.60 -25.19 -1.21
N GLN A 95 15.46 -24.83 -1.80
CA GLN A 95 15.37 -23.74 -2.76
C GLN A 95 14.28 -22.76 -2.33
N ALA A 96 14.48 -21.49 -2.65
CA ALA A 96 13.45 -20.47 -2.52
C ALA A 96 13.53 -19.47 -3.67
N VAL A 97 12.39 -18.89 -3.98
CA VAL A 97 12.27 -17.72 -4.85
C VAL A 97 11.86 -16.54 -3.97
N GLU A 98 12.65 -15.48 -4.02
CA GLU A 98 12.32 -14.21 -3.37
C GLU A 98 12.32 -13.07 -4.39
N ILE A 99 11.80 -11.92 -3.99
CA ILE A 99 11.83 -10.72 -4.81
C ILE A 99 12.89 -9.80 -4.25
N ILE A 100 13.85 -9.40 -5.07
CA ILE A 100 14.77 -8.32 -4.73
C ILE A 100 14.19 -7.03 -5.26
N ALA A 101 13.78 -6.14 -4.35
CA ALA A 101 13.19 -4.86 -4.72
C ALA A 101 14.28 -3.88 -5.15
N ASP A 102 14.11 -3.31 -6.34
CA ASP A 102 14.90 -2.18 -6.82
C ASP A 102 14.28 -0.85 -6.40
N THR A 103 12.94 -0.79 -6.31
CA THR A 103 12.21 0.39 -5.85
C THR A 103 10.96 -0.02 -5.06
N VAL A 104 10.70 0.68 -3.96
CA VAL A 104 9.52 0.50 -3.12
C VAL A 104 8.82 1.84 -3.01
N GLN A 105 7.55 1.86 -3.39
CA GLN A 105 6.67 3.00 -3.23
C GLN A 105 5.76 2.77 -2.03
N PHE A 106 5.73 3.75 -1.13
CA PHE A 106 4.80 3.72 -0.01
C PHE A 106 3.46 4.26 -0.50
N LEU A 107 2.42 3.45 -0.37
CA LEU A 107 1.07 3.83 -0.77
C LEU A 107 0.27 4.24 0.48
N GLY A 108 -0.71 5.11 0.28
CA GLY A 108 -1.57 5.63 1.33
C GLY A 108 -1.10 6.96 1.94
N SER A 109 -2.06 7.71 2.50
CA SER A 109 -1.80 8.98 3.18
C SER A 109 -1.05 8.74 4.50
N ARG A 110 -0.14 9.65 4.84
CA ARG A 110 0.50 9.68 6.17
C ARG A 110 -0.62 9.76 7.21
N GLU A 111 -0.79 8.72 8.02
CA GLU A 111 -1.63 8.78 9.21
C GLU A 111 -0.96 9.74 10.19
N GLY A 112 -1.28 11.03 10.06
CA GLY A 112 -0.54 12.12 10.71
C GLY A 112 -0.90 13.55 10.27
N SER A 113 -2.04 13.74 9.61
CA SER A 113 -2.65 15.06 9.43
C SER A 113 -4.17 14.90 9.42
N GLY A 114 -4.77 14.89 10.61
CA GLY A 114 -6.23 14.76 10.76
C GLY A 114 -6.77 14.31 12.12
N ALA A 115 -6.03 14.38 13.22
CA ALA A 115 -6.63 14.41 14.56
C ALA A 115 -6.74 15.88 14.98
N GLY A 116 -7.87 16.51 14.63
CA GLY A 116 -8.08 17.94 14.81
C GLY A 116 -9.54 18.34 14.63
N GLY A 117 -10.40 17.77 15.47
CA GLY A 117 -11.69 18.36 15.85
C GLY A 117 -12.80 18.33 14.81
N ASP A 118 -13.85 17.60 15.15
CA ASP A 118 -15.24 18.01 14.88
C ASP A 118 -15.44 19.46 15.38
N ALA A 119 -15.08 20.42 14.54
CA ALA A 119 -15.55 21.77 14.59
C ALA A 119 -15.99 22.08 13.17
N GLU A 120 -17.29 21.98 12.98
CA GLU A 120 -18.08 22.45 11.84
C GLU A 120 -17.59 23.85 11.43
N ARG A 121 -16.62 23.89 10.52
CA ARG A 121 -16.22 25.10 9.80
C ARG A 121 -16.70 24.94 8.38
N GLN A 122 -17.96 25.30 8.20
CA GLN A 122 -18.53 25.68 6.93
C GLN A 122 -17.53 26.58 6.20
N PHE A 123 -16.88 26.04 5.17
CA PHE A 123 -16.00 26.79 4.30
C PHE A 123 -16.87 27.71 3.45
N VAL A 124 -17.12 28.92 3.93
CA VAL A 124 -17.71 29.99 3.12
C VAL A 124 -16.55 30.70 2.41
N PRO A 125 -16.45 30.65 1.08
CA PRO A 125 -15.46 31.44 0.36
C PRO A 125 -15.71 32.93 0.64
N ALA A 126 -14.65 33.67 0.98
CA ALA A 126 -14.66 35.08 1.37
C ALA A 126 -14.93 36.05 0.18
N ALA A 127 -15.82 35.66 -0.73
CA ALA A 127 -16.29 36.47 -1.86
C ALA A 127 -17.82 36.57 -1.94
N ALA A 128 -18.56 36.06 -0.95
CA ALA A 128 -20.02 36.16 -0.87
C ALA A 128 -20.48 36.87 0.42
N THR A 129 -19.94 38.06 0.69
CA THR A 129 -20.53 38.99 1.67
C THR A 129 -21.11 40.18 0.91
N ALA A 130 -22.16 39.92 0.14
CA ALA A 130 -23.01 40.96 -0.42
C ALA A 130 -24.45 40.42 -0.55
N GLY A 131 -25.24 40.69 0.49
CA GLY A 131 -26.69 40.82 0.45
C GLY A 131 -27.51 39.55 0.21
N ASN A 132 -28.09 38.98 1.26
CA ASN A 132 -29.47 38.48 1.20
C ASN A 132 -30.06 38.30 2.61
N GLU A 133 -30.39 39.42 3.27
CA GLU A 133 -31.27 39.42 4.43
C GLU A 133 -32.73 39.40 3.96
N ASP A 134 -33.21 38.30 3.36
CA ASP A 134 -34.66 38.16 3.14
C ASP A 134 -35.13 36.74 2.81
N PHE A 135 -34.99 35.81 3.75
CA PHE A 135 -35.80 34.58 3.71
C PHE A 135 -36.37 34.29 5.09
N THR A 136 -37.22 35.20 5.55
CA THR A 136 -38.28 34.84 6.50
C THR A 136 -39.42 34.18 5.73
N SER A 137 -39.76 32.97 6.16
CA SER A 137 -40.96 32.19 5.83
C SER A 137 -42.17 32.99 5.33
N ALA A 138 -42.59 32.73 4.10
CA ALA A 138 -43.95 32.98 3.65
C ALA A 138 -44.40 31.88 2.68
N SER A 139 -45.37 31.12 3.14
CA SER A 139 -46.26 30.24 2.38
C SER A 139 -47.03 30.96 1.28
N ALA A 140 -47.05 30.39 0.08
CA ALA A 140 -48.14 30.42 -0.93
C ALA A 140 -47.57 29.68 -2.16
N ASP A 141 -48.05 28.48 -2.52
CA ASP A 141 -49.20 28.32 -3.42
C ASP A 141 -49.10 29.28 -4.62
N ASP A 142 -48.49 28.84 -5.72
CA ASP A 142 -48.97 29.22 -7.06
C ASP A 142 -48.35 28.35 -8.18
N ASP A 143 -49.25 27.63 -8.84
CA ASP A 143 -49.28 27.17 -10.23
C ASP A 143 -47.99 27.02 -11.05
N ILE A 144 -47.71 25.76 -11.42
CA ILE A 144 -46.82 25.37 -12.52
C ILE A 144 -47.69 25.22 -13.79
N PRO A 145 -47.61 26.11 -14.79
CA PRO A 145 -48.32 25.92 -16.04
C PRO A 145 -47.66 24.82 -16.90
N PHE A 146 -48.52 24.08 -17.62
CA PHE A 146 -48.26 22.90 -18.45
C PHE A 146 -47.20 23.10 -19.55
#